data_AF-A0A3D2GU35-F1
#
_entry.id   AF-A0A3D2GU35-F1
#
_cell.length_a   1.000
_cell.length_b   1.000
_cell.length_c   1.000
_cell.angle_alpha   90.00
_cell.angle_beta   90.00
_cell.angle_gamma   90.00
#
_symmetry.space_group_name_H-M   'P 1'
#
loop_
_entity.id
_entity.type
_entity.pdbx_description
1 polymer ?
#
loop_
_entity_poly.entity_id
_entity_poly.type
_entity_poly.pdbx_seq_one_letter_code
_entity_poly.pdbx_strand_id
1 'polypeptide(L)'
;PFDPALRDRKRAEYLFGFAYRIEIYVPAPKRQYGYYVFPVLEGDRIIGRLDAKAHRDEGVLRVTAFWPEISVKLGVGRLARLEAELERLARFARCDQIEFLPDWQRKQP
;
A
#
# COMPACT_ATOMS: atom_id res chain seq x y z
N PRO A 1 -0.28 2.26 12.22
CA PRO A 1 -0.16 2.01 13.67
C PRO A 1 -1.39 1.33 14.28
N PHE A 2 -2.53 1.33 13.59
CA PHE A 2 -3.78 0.75 14.11
C PHE A 2 -3.89 -0.74 13.82
N ASP A 3 -3.17 -1.22 12.80
CA ASP A 3 -2.97 -2.63 12.53
C ASP A 3 -2.15 -3.27 13.68
N PRO A 4 -2.66 -4.31 14.36
CA PRO A 4 -1.93 -5.06 15.39
C PRO A 4 -0.56 -5.57 14.94
N ALA A 5 -0.37 -5.88 13.65
CA ALA A 5 0.91 -6.31 13.08
C ALA A 5 1.93 -5.17 12.95
N LEU A 6 1.48 -3.91 12.87
CA LEU A 6 2.32 -2.73 12.60
C LEU A 6 2.42 -1.75 13.77
N ARG A 7 1.59 -1.92 14.81
CA ARG A 7 1.58 -1.01 15.97
C ARG A 7 2.87 -1.09 16.77
N ASP A 8 3.46 -2.28 16.87
CA ASP A 8 4.79 -2.49 17.43
C ASP A 8 5.81 -2.49 16.30
N ARG A 9 6.52 -1.37 16.16
CA ARG A 9 7.48 -1.16 15.07
C ARG A 9 8.69 -2.09 15.19
N LYS A 10 9.18 -2.33 16.40
CA LYS A 10 10.34 -3.21 16.61
C LYS A 10 10.00 -4.64 16.23
N ARG A 11 8.79 -5.08 16.58
CA ARG A 11 8.30 -6.40 16.18
C ARG A 11 8.07 -6.50 14.67
N ALA A 12 7.49 -5.48 14.04
CA ALA A 12 7.30 -5.46 12.58
C ALA A 12 8.64 -5.52 11.83
N GLU A 13 9.64 -4.78 12.30
CA GLU A 13 11.00 -4.81 11.76
C GLU A 13 11.67 -6.16 11.98
N TYR A 14 11.56 -6.75 13.18
CA TYR A 14 12.11 -8.08 13.47
C TYR A 14 11.48 -9.20 12.63
N LEU A 15 10.15 -9.20 12.47
CA LEU A 15 9.44 -10.27 11.76
C LEU A 15 9.52 -10.12 10.24
N PHE A 16 9.49 -8.89 9.72
CA PHE A 16 9.29 -8.64 8.29
C PHE A 16 10.40 -7.82 7.64
N GLY A 17 11.38 -7.30 8.40
CA GLY A 17 12.33 -6.32 7.90
C GLY A 17 11.67 -5.01 7.47
N PHE A 18 10.47 -4.72 7.97
CA PHE A 18 9.62 -3.64 7.49
C PHE A 18 9.64 -2.42 8.43
N ALA A 19 10.53 -1.47 8.12
CA ALA A 19 10.54 -0.17 8.77
C ALA A 19 9.34 0.65 8.30
N TYR A 20 8.37 0.84 9.20
CA TYR A 20 7.11 1.52 8.88
C TYR A 20 6.72 2.57 9.90
N ARG A 21 6.42 3.75 9.36
CA ARG A 21 5.82 4.85 10.09
C ARG A 21 4.66 5.38 9.26
N ILE A 22 3.47 5.39 9.87
CA ILE A 22 2.35 6.11 9.28
C ILE A 22 2.64 7.61 9.27
N GLU A 23 2.33 8.28 8.17
CA GLU A 23 2.65 9.70 7.97
C GLU A 23 1.42 10.60 7.97
N ILE A 24 0.29 10.11 8.50
CA ILE A 24 -0.99 10.83 8.58
C ILE A 24 -0.86 12.18 9.31
N TYR A 25 0.04 12.25 10.30
CA TYR A 25 0.34 13.45 11.10
C TYR A 25 1.53 14.26 10.56
N VAL A 26 2.23 13.77 9.53
CA VAL A 26 3.33 14.48 8.90
C VAL A 26 2.73 15.47 7.89
N PRO A 27 3.15 16.75 7.87
CA PRO A 27 2.72 17.70 6.85
C PRO A 27 2.97 17.17 5.44
N ALA A 28 2.02 17.39 4.51
CA ALA A 28 2.07 16.77 3.18
C ALA A 28 3.43 16.90 2.44
N PRO A 29 4.12 18.06 2.45
CA PRO A 29 5.42 18.20 1.78
C PRO A 29 6.57 17.42 2.42
N LYS A 30 6.40 16.92 3.64
CA LYS A 30 7.43 16.18 4.40
C LYS A 30 7.20 14.66 4.41
N ARG A 31 6.16 14.17 3.74
CA ARG A 31 5.83 12.74 3.66
C ARG A 31 6.78 12.05 2.69
N GLN A 32 7.24 10.86 3.03
CA GLN A 32 8.04 10.02 2.15
C GLN A 32 7.17 9.15 1.25
N TYR A 33 6.08 8.60 1.79
CA TYR A 33 5.22 7.67 1.08
C TYR A 33 3.84 8.29 0.84
N GLY A 34 3.12 8.72 1.88
CA GLY A 34 1.75 9.19 1.67
C GLY A 34 0.97 9.39 2.95
N TYR A 35 -0.30 9.79 2.81
CA TYR A 35 -1.13 10.11 3.97
C TYR A 35 -1.46 8.87 4.82
N TYR A 36 -1.95 7.79 4.18
CA TYR A 36 -2.37 6.58 4.87
C TYR A 36 -1.98 5.35 4.05
N VAL A 37 -0.75 4.90 4.25
CA VAL A 37 -0.12 3.85 3.46
C VAL A 37 -0.29 2.49 4.13
N PHE A 38 -0.72 1.49 3.37
CA PHE A 38 -0.90 0.10 3.79
C PHE A 38 0.31 -0.75 3.40
N PRO A 39 0.82 -1.64 4.27
CA PRO A 39 1.71 -2.68 3.80
C PRO A 39 0.94 -3.71 2.96
N VAL A 40 1.59 -4.25 1.93
CA VAL A 40 1.07 -5.37 1.15
C VAL A 40 1.82 -6.63 1.55
N LEU A 41 1.11 -7.59 2.12
CA LEU A 41 1.64 -8.88 2.54
C LEU A 41 1.37 -9.94 1.46
N GLU A 42 2.40 -10.64 0.99
CA GLU A 42 2.30 -11.82 0.11
C GLU A 42 2.90 -13.01 0.86
N GLY A 43 2.04 -13.95 1.30
CA GLY A 43 2.47 -15.06 2.15
C GLY A 43 2.98 -14.56 3.51
N ASP A 44 4.27 -14.74 3.75
CA ASP A 44 4.98 -14.35 4.97
C ASP A 44 5.84 -13.08 4.80
N ARG A 45 5.78 -12.40 3.65
CA ARG A 45 6.64 -11.25 3.32
C ARG A 45 5.84 -10.00 3.00
N ILE A 46 6.31 -8.87 3.50
CA ILE A 46 5.85 -7.56 3.04
C ILE A 46 6.52 -7.29 1.70
N ILE A 47 5.71 -7.12 0.65
CA ILE A 47 6.19 -6.91 -0.72
C ILE A 47 6.20 -5.45 -1.15
N GLY A 48 5.56 -4.58 -0.38
CA GLY A 48 5.58 -3.15 -0.63
C GLY A 48 4.60 -2.36 0.21
N ARG A 49 4.48 -1.09 -0.16
CA ARG A 49 3.63 -0.05 0.46
C ARG A 49 2.61 0.42 -0.57
N LEU A 50 1.34 0.50 -0.19
CA LEU A 50 0.23 0.93 -1.04
C LEU A 50 -0.40 2.21 -0.46
N ASP A 51 -0.46 3.27 -1.25
CA ASP A 51 -1.32 4.43 -1.02
C ASP A 51 -2.54 4.31 -1.93
N ALA A 52 -3.71 4.14 -1.33
CA ALA A 52 -4.97 4.01 -2.03
C ALA A 52 -6.09 4.63 -1.19
N LYS A 53 -7.05 5.25 -1.86
CA LYS A 53 -8.20 5.90 -1.23
C LYS A 53 -9.49 5.55 -1.96
N ALA A 54 -10.51 5.17 -1.18
CA ALA A 54 -11.85 4.97 -1.70
C ALA A 54 -12.60 6.31 -1.82
N HIS A 55 -13.00 6.64 -3.04
CA HIS A 55 -13.90 7.73 -3.41
C HIS A 55 -15.28 7.14 -3.66
N ARG A 56 -16.06 6.96 -2.58
CA ARG A 56 -17.30 6.17 -2.61
C ARG A 56 -18.45 6.88 -3.34
N ASP A 57 -18.42 8.19 -3.35
CA ASP A 57 -19.28 9.06 -4.16
C ASP A 57 -19.07 8.84 -5.66
N GLU A 58 -17.84 8.54 -6.07
CA GLU A 58 -17.48 8.20 -7.46
C GLU A 58 -17.55 6.68 -7.74
N GLY A 59 -17.65 5.84 -6.71
CA GLY A 59 -17.55 4.38 -6.84
C GLY A 59 -16.13 3.90 -7.19
N VAL A 60 -15.08 4.67 -6.89
CA VAL A 60 -13.70 4.41 -7.34
C VAL A 60 -12.75 4.16 -6.17
N LEU A 61 -11.96 3.08 -6.24
CA LEU A 61 -10.75 2.91 -5.44
C LEU A 61 -9.56 3.49 -6.23
N ARG A 62 -9.07 4.66 -5.81
CA ARG A 62 -7.96 5.35 -6.48
C ARG A 62 -6.64 4.93 -5.85
N VAL A 63 -5.79 4.25 -6.63
CA VAL A 63 -4.42 3.88 -6.26
C VAL A 63 -3.50 5.02 -6.69
N THR A 64 -2.99 5.75 -5.70
CA THR A 64 -2.11 6.90 -5.94
C THR A 64 -0.67 6.46 -6.09
N ALA A 65 -0.25 5.43 -5.35
CA ALA A 65 1.07 4.88 -5.45
C ALA A 65 1.24 3.49 -4.81
N PHE A 66 2.19 2.73 -5.33
CA PHE A 66 2.71 1.49 -4.79
C PHE A 66 4.24 1.50 -4.85
N TRP A 67 4.89 1.25 -3.72
CA TRP A 67 6.34 1.13 -3.60
C TRP A 67 6.72 -0.29 -3.24
N PRO A 68 7.31 -1.08 -4.17
CA PRO A 68 7.85 -2.39 -3.84
C PRO A 68 8.93 -2.31 -2.75
N GLU A 69 9.10 -3.36 -1.93
CA GLU A 69 10.32 -3.50 -1.13
C GLU A 69 11.57 -3.59 -2.02
N ILE A 70 12.71 -3.08 -1.54
CA ILE A 70 13.97 -3.00 -2.32
C ILE A 70 14.36 -4.37 -2.92
N SER A 71 14.10 -5.46 -2.20
CA SER A 71 14.41 -6.83 -2.63
C SER A 71 13.33 -7.47 -3.53
N VAL A 72 12.24 -6.76 -3.81
CA VAL A 72 11.06 -7.30 -4.50
C VAL A 72 11.00 -6.82 -5.93
N LYS A 73 10.93 -7.78 -6.86
CA LYS A 73 10.64 -7.53 -8.27
C LYS A 73 9.14 -7.68 -8.53
N LEU A 74 8.51 -6.64 -9.06
CA LEU A 74 7.15 -6.70 -9.61
C LEU A 74 7.17 -7.33 -11.01
N GLY A 75 7.34 -8.65 -11.07
CA GLY A 75 7.09 -9.39 -12.31
C GLY A 75 5.60 -9.44 -12.64
N VAL A 76 5.26 -9.75 -13.89
CA VAL A 76 3.88 -9.82 -14.41
C VAL A 76 2.95 -10.62 -13.49
N GLY A 77 3.39 -11.79 -13.02
CA GLY A 77 2.56 -12.63 -12.14
C GLY A 77 2.29 -12.03 -10.75
N ARG A 78 3.23 -11.25 -10.19
CA ARG A 78 3.01 -10.57 -8.91
C ARG A 78 2.09 -9.36 -9.09
N LEU A 79 2.27 -8.63 -10.17
CA LEU A 79 1.41 -7.51 -10.52
C LEU A 79 -0.05 -7.96 -10.68
N ALA A 80 -0.30 -9.06 -11.41
CA ALA A 80 -1.65 -9.61 -11.57
C ALA A 80 -2.29 -10.02 -10.23
N ARG A 81 -1.51 -10.56 -9.27
CA ARG A 81 -2.01 -10.88 -7.93
C ARG A 81 -2.33 -9.63 -7.11
N LEU A 82 -1.48 -8.60 -7.20
CA LEU A 82 -1.72 -7.31 -6.57
C LEU A 82 -3.01 -6.69 -7.10
N GLU A 83 -3.20 -6.67 -8.42
CA GLU A 83 -4.42 -6.17 -9.06
C GLU A 83 -5.66 -6.94 -8.60
N ALA A 84 -5.59 -8.27 -8.54
CA ALA A 84 -6.69 -9.09 -8.02
C ALA A 84 -7.03 -8.81 -6.53
N GLU A 85 -6.02 -8.50 -5.70
CA GLU A 85 -6.27 -8.05 -4.31
C GLU A 85 -6.86 -6.65 -4.26
N LEU A 86 -6.45 -5.74 -5.16
CA LEU A 86 -7.03 -4.40 -5.28
C LEU A 86 -8.50 -4.46 -5.70
N GLU A 87 -8.89 -5.41 -6.55
CA GLU A 87 -10.29 -5.67 -6.90
C GLU A 87 -11.10 -6.17 -5.70
N ARG A 88 -10.52 -7.07 -4.89
CA ARG A 88 -11.15 -7.48 -3.62
C ARG A 88 -11.30 -6.31 -2.67
N LEU A 89 -10.29 -5.46 -2.55
CA LEU A 89 -10.31 -4.27 -1.71
C LEU A 89 -11.33 -3.24 -2.20
N ALA A 90 -11.45 -3.02 -3.50
CA ALA A 90 -12.44 -2.12 -4.10
C ALA A 90 -13.86 -2.56 -3.74
N ARG A 91 -14.19 -3.85 -3.95
CA ARG A 91 -15.49 -4.41 -3.56
C ARG A 91 -15.76 -4.27 -2.07
N PHE A 92 -14.77 -4.59 -1.23
CA PHE A 92 -14.89 -4.42 0.23
C PHE A 92 -15.15 -2.96 0.61
N ALA A 93 -14.50 -2.01 -0.07
CA ALA A 93 -14.65 -0.59 0.17
C ALA A 93 -15.95 0.01 -0.42
N ARG A 94 -16.75 -0.78 -1.14
CA ARG A 94 -17.93 -0.38 -1.93
C ARG A 94 -17.56 0.56 -3.08
N CYS A 95 -16.54 0.16 -3.84
CA CYS A 95 -16.13 0.77 -5.09
C CYS A 95 -16.25 -0.28 -6.21
N ASP A 96 -16.75 0.14 -7.36
CA ASP A 96 -16.99 -0.71 -8.53
C ASP A 96 -15.82 -0.69 -9.51
N GLN A 97 -14.92 0.29 -9.38
CA GLN A 97 -13.79 0.50 -10.27
C GLN A 97 -12.51 0.78 -9.50
N ILE A 98 -11.38 0.49 -10.13
CA ILE A 98 -10.04 0.87 -9.67
C ILE A 98 -9.48 1.88 -10.66
N GLU A 99 -8.96 2.98 -10.14
CA GLU A 99 -8.24 3.97 -10.93
C GLU A 99 -6.78 4.01 -10.48
N PHE A 100 -5.87 3.82 -11.42
CA PHE A 100 -4.44 3.98 -11.18
C PHE A 100 -4.00 5.36 -11.63
N LEU A 101 -3.44 6.17 -10.74
CA LEU A 101 -2.87 7.46 -11.13
C LEU A 101 -1.60 7.26 -11.97
N PRO A 102 -1.21 8.27 -12.78
CA PRO A 102 0.07 8.26 -13.47
C PRO A 102 1.23 8.01 -12.48
N ASP A 103 2.19 7.19 -12.90
CA ASP A 103 3.37 6.83 -12.11
C ASP A 103 3.04 6.26 -10.71
N TRP A 104 1.94 5.50 -10.61
CA TRP A 104 1.60 4.86 -9.35
C TRP A 104 2.66 3.83 -8.91
N GLN A 105 3.36 3.16 -9.82
CA GLN A 105 4.47 2.27 -9.44
C GLN A 105 5.74 3.10 -9.19
N ARG A 106 6.10 3.28 -7.92
CA ARG A 106 7.18 4.17 -7.49
C ARG A 106 8.35 3.40 -6.89
N LYS A 107 9.54 3.98 -7.00
CA LYS A 107 10.72 3.53 -6.25
C LYS A 107 10.67 4.09 -4.84
N GLN A 108 11.17 3.32 -3.87
CA GLN A 108 11.32 3.85 -2.50
C GLN A 108 12.20 5.11 -2.52
N PRO A 109 11.86 6.11 -1.69
CA PRO A 109 12.65 7.33 -1.53
C PRO A 109 14.01 7.07 -0.88
#